data_AF-A0A9D1C2T8-F1
#
_entry.id   AF-A0A9D1C2T8-F1
#
_cell.length_a   1.000
_cell.length_b   1.000
_cell.length_c   1.000
_cell.angle_alpha   90.00
_cell.angle_beta   90.00
_cell.angle_gamma   90.00
#
_symmetry.space_group_name_H-M   'P 1'
#
loop_
_entity.id
_entity.type
_entity.pdbx_description
1 polymer ?
#
loop_
_entity_poly.entity_id
_entity_poly.type
_entity_poly.pdbx_seq_one_letter_code
_entity_poly.pdbx_strand_id
1 'polypeptide(L)'
;MSQDIRSDWHSPEKRAEVLLDQLDRHYFKYTEKQKQQENAKSKIAKLFGKWFSSFDPSASDPMHQEFLTGLERIISELTIALKQLEQKDPALCRAIAGKAVSRLMAPKPAREKTTAEWYMSVAEYLCSSLLPFLSREDLKLCHDSLLERVPRRMMYPKQRQLLEQMEEIMKAKE
;
A
#
# COMPACT_ATOMS: atom_id res chain seq x y z
N MET A 1 21.01 -29.84 -13.09
CA MET A 1 21.64 -28.73 -12.33
C MET A 1 20.57 -27.70 -12.04
N SER A 2 19.91 -27.75 -10.88
CA SER A 2 18.90 -26.76 -10.48
C SER A 2 18.80 -26.70 -8.97
N GLN A 3 19.90 -26.32 -8.34
CA GLN A 3 19.98 -25.90 -6.95
C GLN A 3 20.97 -24.74 -6.99
N ASP A 4 20.48 -23.49 -7.06
CA ASP A 4 21.22 -22.25 -6.73
C ASP A 4 20.39 -20.99 -7.02
N ILE A 5 19.15 -20.92 -6.52
CA ILE A 5 18.36 -19.65 -6.51
C ILE A 5 17.84 -19.33 -5.09
N ARG A 6 18.20 -20.11 -4.06
CA ARG A 6 17.61 -20.01 -2.71
C ARG A 6 18.57 -19.61 -1.58
N SER A 7 19.86 -19.40 -1.83
CA SER A 7 20.84 -19.02 -0.80
C SER A 7 20.94 -17.51 -0.54
N ASP A 8 20.60 -16.66 -1.51
CA ASP A 8 20.95 -15.23 -1.40
C ASP A 8 19.88 -14.38 -0.66
N TRP A 9 18.86 -15.05 -0.11
CA TRP A 9 17.85 -14.46 0.78
C TRP A 9 18.26 -14.51 2.27
N HIS A 10 19.50 -14.87 2.58
CA HIS A 10 19.91 -15.21 3.95
C HIS A 10 20.04 -14.01 4.91
N SER A 11 19.99 -12.77 4.41
CA SER A 11 20.08 -11.58 5.25
C SER A 11 18.72 -10.86 5.34
N PRO A 12 18.24 -10.48 6.55
CA PRO A 12 16.99 -9.74 6.72
C PRO A 12 17.02 -8.38 6.00
N GLU A 13 18.20 -7.77 5.84
CA GLU A 13 18.44 -6.55 5.08
C GLU A 13 18.02 -6.75 3.61
N LYS A 14 18.63 -7.72 2.93
CA LYS A 14 18.36 -8.04 1.51
C LYS A 14 16.90 -8.40 1.30
N ARG A 15 16.32 -9.17 2.24
CA ARG A 15 14.92 -9.56 2.18
C ARG A 15 13.99 -8.33 2.28
N ALA A 16 14.25 -7.42 3.22
CA ALA A 16 13.45 -6.23 3.41
C ALA A 16 13.51 -5.30 2.18
N GLU A 17 14.70 -5.13 1.58
CA GLU A 17 14.88 -4.36 0.34
C GLU A 17 14.12 -4.96 -0.83
N VAL A 18 14.22 -6.27 -1.04
CA VAL A 18 13.49 -6.98 -2.11
C VAL A 18 11.98 -6.84 -1.94
N LEU A 19 11.48 -6.90 -0.70
CA LEU A 19 10.05 -6.75 -0.41
C LEU A 19 9.58 -5.31 -0.64
N LEU A 20 10.40 -4.31 -0.34
CA LEU A 20 10.11 -2.92 -0.68
C LEU A 20 10.06 -2.72 -2.20
N ASP A 21 11.00 -3.29 -2.95
CA ASP A 21 10.99 -3.26 -4.42
C ASP A 21 9.74 -3.98 -4.98
N GLN A 22 9.34 -5.09 -4.38
CA GLN A 22 8.12 -5.80 -4.76
C GLN A 22 6.86 -4.99 -4.50
N LEU A 23 6.80 -4.26 -3.37
CA LEU A 23 5.72 -3.33 -3.06
C LEU A 23 5.57 -2.29 -4.18
N ASP A 24 6.68 -1.65 -4.56
CA ASP A 24 6.71 -0.63 -5.60
C ASP A 24 6.29 -1.18 -6.96
N ARG A 25 6.80 -2.37 -7.34
CA ARG A 25 6.42 -3.04 -8.59
C ARG A 25 4.96 -3.45 -8.59
N HIS A 26 4.40 -3.86 -7.45
CA HIS A 26 3.00 -4.27 -7.34
C HIS A 26 2.05 -3.08 -7.54
N TYR A 27 2.36 -1.93 -6.94
CA TYR A 27 1.66 -0.67 -7.20
C TYR A 27 1.76 -0.27 -8.67
N PHE A 28 2.96 -0.30 -9.26
CA PHE A 28 3.17 0.07 -10.66
C PHE A 28 2.32 -0.81 -11.60
N LYS A 29 2.39 -2.14 -11.44
CA LYS A 29 1.60 -3.08 -12.24
C LYS A 29 0.10 -2.84 -12.12
N TYR A 30 -0.38 -2.53 -10.91
CA TYR A 30 -1.79 -2.25 -10.69
C TYR A 30 -2.25 -0.98 -11.42
N THR A 31 -1.47 0.11 -11.30
CA THR A 31 -1.76 1.37 -12.02
C THR A 31 -1.71 1.19 -13.54
N GLU A 32 -0.76 0.42 -14.06
CA GLU A 32 -0.66 0.18 -15.50
C GLU A 32 -1.82 -0.69 -16.02
N LYS A 33 -2.21 -1.75 -15.31
CA LYS A 33 -3.38 -2.55 -15.67
C LYS A 33 -4.66 -1.71 -15.68
N GLN A 34 -4.84 -0.82 -14.71
CA GLN A 34 -5.99 0.10 -14.67
C GLN A 34 -5.99 1.05 -15.88
N LYS A 35 -4.87 1.73 -16.17
CA LYS A 35 -4.78 2.60 -17.37
C LYS A 35 -5.09 1.84 -18.66
N GLN A 36 -4.62 0.61 -18.78
CA GLN A 36 -4.91 -0.24 -19.95
C GLN A 36 -6.41 -0.56 -20.06
N GLN A 37 -7.07 -0.92 -18.96
CA GLN A 37 -8.51 -1.15 -18.94
C GLN A 37 -9.32 0.11 -19.29
N GLU A 38 -8.96 1.28 -18.77
CA GLU A 38 -9.62 2.55 -19.08
C GLU A 38 -9.47 2.92 -20.56
N ASN A 39 -8.26 2.78 -21.11
CA ASN A 39 -7.99 2.98 -22.52
C ASN A 39 -8.76 2.00 -23.41
N ALA A 40 -8.89 0.73 -22.99
CA ALA A 40 -9.68 -0.27 -23.71
C ALA A 40 -11.18 0.08 -23.68
N LYS A 41 -11.74 0.45 -22.52
CA LYS A 41 -13.13 0.89 -22.38
C LYS A 41 -13.44 2.12 -23.25
N SER A 42 -12.54 3.11 -23.29
CA SER A 42 -12.66 4.29 -24.15
C SER A 42 -12.64 3.95 -25.65
N LYS A 43 -11.78 3.02 -26.06
CA LYS A 43 -11.71 2.54 -27.46
C LYS A 43 -12.92 1.70 -27.86
N ILE A 44 -13.40 0.81 -26.99
CA ILE A 44 -14.55 -0.06 -27.25
C ILE A 44 -15.87 0.75 -27.22
N ALA A 45 -16.03 1.69 -26.29
CA ALA A 45 -17.20 2.57 -26.23
C ALA A 45 -17.33 3.45 -27.50
N LYS A 46 -16.20 3.87 -28.08
CA LYS A 46 -16.18 4.59 -29.37
C LYS A 46 -16.55 3.70 -30.57
N LEU A 47 -16.29 2.39 -30.50
CA LEU A 47 -16.54 1.46 -31.60
C LEU A 47 -17.91 0.77 -31.53
N PHE A 48 -18.51 0.63 -30.35
CA PHE A 48 -19.73 -0.17 -30.15
C PHE A 48 -20.74 0.47 -29.17
N GLY A 49 -20.89 1.79 -29.23
CA GLY A 49 -21.70 2.60 -28.31
C GLY A 49 -23.20 2.27 -28.18
N LYS A 50 -23.73 1.25 -28.89
CA LYS A 50 -25.12 0.77 -28.75
C LYS A 50 -25.26 -0.71 -28.36
N TRP A 51 -24.18 -1.49 -28.35
CA TRP A 51 -24.26 -2.95 -28.14
C TRP A 51 -23.85 -3.40 -26.73
N PHE A 52 -23.04 -2.62 -26.03
CA PHE A 52 -22.46 -3.00 -24.72
C PHE A 52 -23.15 -2.36 -23.51
N SER A 53 -24.39 -1.88 -23.63
CA SER A 53 -25.16 -1.33 -22.50
C SER A 53 -25.50 -2.35 -21.40
N SER A 54 -25.05 -3.60 -21.53
CA SER A 54 -25.37 -4.71 -20.63
C SER A 54 -24.14 -5.33 -19.96
N PHE A 55 -22.96 -4.69 -19.99
CA PHE A 55 -21.80 -5.22 -19.28
C PHE A 55 -21.90 -4.89 -17.79
N ASP A 56 -22.19 -5.91 -16.99
CA ASP A 56 -22.48 -5.83 -15.56
C ASP A 56 -21.24 -5.36 -14.75
N PRO A 57 -21.27 -4.18 -14.10
CA PRO A 57 -20.18 -3.67 -13.27
C PRO A 57 -20.08 -4.35 -11.89
N SER A 58 -20.99 -5.27 -11.56
CA SER A 58 -21.18 -5.77 -10.19
C SER A 58 -20.26 -6.93 -9.79
N ALA A 59 -19.50 -7.53 -10.71
CA ALA A 59 -18.45 -8.46 -10.34
C ALA A 59 -17.26 -7.67 -9.78
N SER A 60 -16.99 -7.82 -8.47
CA SER A 60 -15.70 -7.42 -7.86
C SER A 60 -14.55 -7.79 -8.80
N ASP A 61 -13.96 -6.80 -9.49
CA ASP A 61 -12.94 -7.04 -10.51
C ASP A 61 -11.79 -7.87 -9.88
N PRO A 62 -11.51 -9.09 -10.37
CA PRO A 62 -10.44 -9.94 -9.85
C PRO A 62 -9.10 -9.20 -9.72
N MET A 63 -8.84 -8.24 -10.60
CA MET A 63 -7.65 -7.40 -10.55
C MET A 63 -7.51 -6.61 -9.24
N HIS A 64 -8.62 -6.08 -8.72
CA HIS A 64 -8.61 -5.28 -7.50
C HIS A 64 -8.42 -6.14 -6.24
N GLN A 65 -8.99 -7.34 -6.23
CA GLN A 65 -8.76 -8.31 -5.16
C GLN A 65 -7.32 -8.85 -5.20
N GLU A 66 -6.81 -9.21 -6.38
CA GLU A 66 -5.40 -9.58 -6.57
C GLU A 66 -4.45 -8.50 -6.07
N PHE A 67 -4.80 -7.22 -6.28
CA PHE A 67 -4.03 -6.11 -5.77
C PHE A 67 -3.98 -6.11 -4.24
N LEU A 68 -5.13 -6.16 -3.55
CA LEU A 68 -5.18 -6.15 -2.09
C LEU A 68 -4.49 -7.38 -1.48
N THR A 69 -4.80 -8.59 -1.95
CA THR A 69 -4.19 -9.81 -1.45
C THR A 69 -2.68 -9.84 -1.69
N GLY A 70 -2.22 -9.34 -2.83
CA GLY A 70 -0.79 -9.21 -3.12
C GLY A 70 -0.09 -8.25 -2.14
N LEU A 71 -0.72 -7.11 -1.83
CA LEU A 71 -0.19 -6.19 -0.83
C LEU A 71 -0.16 -6.79 0.57
N GLU A 72 -1.24 -7.43 1.00
CA GLU A 72 -1.29 -8.10 2.31
C GLU A 72 -0.14 -9.08 2.49
N ARG A 73 0.16 -9.88 1.46
CA ARG A 73 1.30 -10.81 1.49
C ARG A 73 2.63 -10.08 1.60
N ILE A 74 2.87 -9.08 0.75
CA ILE A 74 4.12 -8.31 0.74
C ILE A 74 4.34 -7.63 2.09
N ILE A 75 3.31 -6.99 2.65
CA ILE A 75 3.39 -6.26 3.91
C ILE A 75 3.57 -7.21 5.10
N SER A 76 2.90 -8.36 5.09
CA SER A 76 3.10 -9.40 6.12
C SER A 76 4.54 -9.90 6.14
N GLU A 77 5.11 -10.22 4.97
CA GLU A 77 6.50 -10.65 4.87
C GLU A 77 7.49 -9.55 5.22
N LEU A 78 7.21 -8.30 4.80
CA LEU A 78 8.04 -7.14 5.10
C LEU A 78 8.07 -6.90 6.61
N THR A 79 6.93 -6.98 7.28
CA THR A 79 6.84 -6.87 8.74
C THR A 79 7.73 -7.90 9.44
N ILE A 80 7.73 -9.14 8.98
CA ILE A 80 8.59 -10.20 9.54
C ILE A 80 10.07 -9.85 9.33
N ALA A 81 10.45 -9.42 8.12
CA ALA A 81 11.83 -9.05 7.82
C ALA A 81 12.29 -7.83 8.64
N LEU A 82 11.42 -6.83 8.82
CA LEU A 82 11.72 -5.62 9.60
C LEU A 82 11.90 -5.94 11.09
N LYS A 83 11.13 -6.86 11.69
CA LYS A 83 11.36 -7.30 13.08
C LYS A 83 12.75 -7.91 13.28
N GLN A 84 13.22 -8.68 12.29
CA GLN A 84 14.56 -9.28 12.33
C GLN A 84 15.65 -8.23 12.10
N LEU A 85 15.38 -7.29 11.19
CA LEU A 85 16.29 -6.22 10.85
C LEU A 85 16.44 -5.19 11.99
N GLU A 86 15.37 -4.88 12.71
CA GLU A 86 15.37 -3.94 13.83
C GLU A 86 16.41 -4.30 14.90
N GLN A 87 16.63 -5.60 15.16
CA GLN A 87 17.63 -6.07 16.12
C GLN A 87 19.08 -5.90 15.63
N LYS A 88 19.29 -5.80 14.32
CA LYS A 88 20.62 -5.74 13.70
C LYS A 88 21.01 -4.34 13.26
N ASP A 89 20.10 -3.68 12.56
CA ASP A 89 20.25 -2.32 12.04
C ASP A 89 18.92 -1.55 12.19
N PRO A 90 18.68 -0.93 13.35
CA PRO A 90 17.49 -0.11 13.58
C PRO A 90 17.38 1.10 12.64
N ALA A 91 18.49 1.60 12.09
CA ALA A 91 18.47 2.75 11.19
C ALA A 91 17.95 2.32 9.80
N LEU A 92 18.47 1.22 9.27
CA LEU A 92 17.99 0.66 8.01
C LEU A 92 16.54 0.17 8.13
N CYS A 93 16.17 -0.47 9.24
CA CYS A 93 14.78 -0.86 9.52
C CYS A 93 13.84 0.33 9.41
N ARG A 94 14.14 1.43 10.12
CA ARG A 94 13.37 2.68 10.06
C ARG A 94 13.27 3.23 8.64
N ALA A 95 14.38 3.27 7.91
CA ALA A 95 14.42 3.79 6.54
C ALA A 95 13.55 2.97 5.57
N ILE A 96 13.59 1.64 5.65
CA ILE A 96 12.77 0.76 4.80
C ILE A 96 11.29 0.88 5.18
N ALA A 97 10.97 0.87 6.47
CA ALA A 97 9.60 1.03 6.95
C ALA A 97 9.01 2.38 6.51
N GLY A 98 9.76 3.47 6.66
CA GLY A 98 9.35 4.81 6.23
C GLY A 98 9.05 4.89 4.73
N LYS A 99 9.89 4.27 3.89
CA LYS A 99 9.65 4.18 2.43
C LYS A 99 8.37 3.39 2.12
N ALA A 100 8.17 2.24 2.77
CA ALA A 100 6.98 1.42 2.57
C ALA A 100 5.69 2.15 3.00
N VAL A 101 5.71 2.80 4.17
CA VAL A 101 4.58 3.61 4.64
C VAL A 101 4.30 4.79 3.71
N SER A 102 5.35 5.49 3.25
CA SER A 102 5.22 6.60 2.28
C SER A 102 4.56 6.15 0.98
N ARG A 103 4.92 4.96 0.48
CA ARG A 103 4.27 4.36 -0.70
C ARG A 103 2.79 4.08 -0.45
N LEU A 104 2.47 3.43 0.67
CA LEU A 104 1.10 3.07 1.01
C LEU A 104 0.23 4.30 1.23
N MET A 105 0.76 5.33 1.88
CA MET A 105 0.04 6.55 2.28
C MET A 105 0.13 7.69 1.26
N ALA A 106 0.80 7.50 0.12
CA ALA A 106 0.94 8.51 -0.92
C ALA A 106 -0.41 9.20 -1.23
N PRO A 107 -0.50 10.53 -1.38
CA PRO A 107 -1.78 11.21 -1.57
C PRO A 107 -2.60 10.65 -2.74
N LYS A 108 -3.91 10.50 -2.53
CA LYS A 108 -4.90 10.14 -3.57
C LYS A 108 -5.90 11.27 -3.75
N PRO A 109 -6.55 11.41 -4.93
CA PRO A 109 -7.54 12.45 -5.15
C PRO A 109 -8.64 12.45 -4.09
N ALA A 110 -8.96 13.64 -3.56
CA ALA A 110 -9.99 13.78 -2.52
C ALA A 110 -11.40 13.51 -3.08
N ARG A 111 -11.65 13.89 -4.33
CA ARG A 111 -12.94 13.77 -5.04
C ARG A 111 -12.75 12.97 -6.33
N GLU A 112 -13.86 12.42 -6.84
CA GLU A 112 -13.92 11.74 -8.15
C GLU A 112 -12.92 10.58 -8.29
N LYS A 113 -12.72 9.83 -7.20
CA LYS A 113 -11.86 8.65 -7.21
C LYS A 113 -12.39 7.61 -8.21
N THR A 114 -11.50 7.13 -9.06
CA THR A 114 -11.67 5.89 -9.80
C THR A 114 -11.81 4.70 -8.84
N THR A 115 -12.35 3.58 -9.32
CA THR A 115 -12.40 2.35 -8.53
C THR A 115 -11.01 1.96 -8.02
N ALA A 116 -9.97 2.07 -8.86
CA ALA A 116 -8.62 1.72 -8.44
C ALA A 116 -8.09 2.60 -7.29
N GLU A 117 -8.40 3.90 -7.31
CA GLU A 117 -8.01 4.82 -6.23
C GLU A 117 -8.77 4.54 -4.92
N TRP A 118 -10.00 4.02 -5.00
CA TRP A 118 -10.70 3.49 -3.83
C TRP A 118 -9.96 2.30 -3.22
N TYR A 119 -9.53 1.33 -4.03
CA TYR A 119 -8.75 0.19 -3.56
C TYR A 119 -7.37 0.59 -3.03
N MET A 120 -6.71 1.58 -3.63
CA MET A 120 -5.47 2.16 -3.07
C MET A 120 -5.73 2.89 -1.74
N SER A 121 -6.90 3.51 -1.56
CA SER A 121 -7.28 4.13 -0.29
C SER A 121 -7.52 3.08 0.80
N VAL A 122 -8.08 1.91 0.44
CA VAL A 122 -8.21 0.76 1.35
C VAL A 122 -6.84 0.21 1.75
N ALA A 123 -5.92 0.11 0.79
CA ALA A 123 -4.55 -0.37 1.02
C ALA A 123 -3.75 0.49 2.03
N GLU A 124 -4.11 1.77 2.24
CA GLU A 124 -3.49 2.62 3.27
C GLU A 124 -3.52 1.94 4.64
N TYR A 125 -4.60 1.22 4.98
CA TYR A 125 -4.74 0.59 6.30
C TYR A 125 -3.70 -0.51 6.56
N LEU A 126 -3.13 -1.12 5.52
CA LEU A 126 -2.11 -2.16 5.66
C LEU A 126 -0.82 -1.60 6.31
N CYS A 127 -0.60 -0.29 6.25
CA CYS A 127 0.56 0.34 6.87
C CYS A 127 0.54 0.25 8.41
N SER A 128 -0.60 -0.02 9.04
CA SER A 128 -0.75 -0.18 10.50
C SER A 128 0.30 -1.12 11.11
N SER A 129 0.60 -2.23 10.42
CA SER A 129 1.61 -3.22 10.82
C SER A 129 3.06 -2.71 10.77
N LEU A 130 3.31 -1.66 9.98
CA LEU A 130 4.63 -1.06 9.78
C LEU A 130 4.89 0.13 10.72
N LEU A 131 3.83 0.77 11.23
CA LEU A 131 3.91 1.95 12.11
C LEU A 131 4.87 1.78 13.31
N PRO A 132 4.94 0.62 13.99
CA PRO A 132 5.84 0.45 15.13
C PRO A 132 7.32 0.66 14.80
N PHE A 133 7.74 0.38 13.55
CA PHE A 133 9.12 0.54 13.11
C PHE A 133 9.48 1.97 12.75
N LEU A 134 8.53 2.89 12.68
CA LEU A 134 8.80 4.28 12.32
C LEU A 134 9.43 5.05 13.50
N SER A 135 10.18 6.10 13.16
CA SER A 135 10.55 7.12 14.13
C SER A 135 9.31 7.89 14.60
N ARG A 136 9.41 8.59 15.73
CA ARG A 136 8.33 9.44 16.20
C ARG A 136 8.06 10.57 15.21
N GLU A 137 9.12 11.11 14.61
CA GLU A 137 9.07 12.16 13.61
C GLU A 137 8.32 11.69 12.34
N ASP A 138 8.66 10.51 11.82
CA ASP A 138 7.99 9.95 10.64
C ASP A 138 6.51 9.63 10.91
N LEU A 139 6.19 9.12 12.11
CA LEU A 139 4.80 8.93 12.53
C LEU A 139 4.03 10.24 12.57
N LYS A 140 4.64 11.30 13.10
CA LYS A 140 4.04 12.63 13.16
C LYS A 140 3.78 13.18 11.76
N LEU A 141 4.72 13.02 10.83
CA LEU A 141 4.52 13.42 9.43
C LEU A 141 3.36 12.66 8.78
N CYS A 142 3.27 11.35 9.00
CA CYS A 142 2.16 10.53 8.48
C CYS A 142 0.81 10.95 9.07
N HIS A 143 0.78 11.17 10.39
CA HIS A 143 -0.40 11.63 11.13
C HIS A 143 -0.90 12.98 10.61
N ASP A 144 -0.01 13.97 10.52
CA ASP A 144 -0.35 15.33 10.09
C ASP A 144 -0.83 15.33 8.63
N SER A 145 -0.18 14.55 7.74
CA SER A 145 -0.61 14.39 6.35
C SER A 145 -2.00 13.75 6.21
N LEU A 146 -2.35 12.78 7.06
CA LEU A 146 -3.67 12.16 7.04
C LEU A 146 -4.76 13.17 7.45
N LEU A 147 -4.50 13.99 8.48
CA LEU A 147 -5.44 15.03 8.95
C LEU A 147 -5.62 16.17 7.95
N GLU A 148 -4.56 16.56 7.26
CA GLU A 148 -4.62 17.59 6.21
C GLU A 148 -5.53 17.14 5.05
N ARG A 149 -5.44 15.86 4.65
CA ARG A 149 -6.26 15.30 3.57
C ARG A 149 -7.72 15.13 3.97
N VAL A 150 -7.99 14.63 5.17
CA VAL A 150 -9.34 14.32 5.65
C VAL A 150 -9.46 14.71 7.12
N PRO A 151 -10.23 15.75 7.49
CA PRO A 151 -10.45 16.11 8.89
C PRO A 151 -11.04 14.93 9.69
N ARG A 152 -10.65 14.75 10.96
CA ARG A 152 -11.07 13.61 11.81
C ARG A 152 -12.58 13.31 11.78
N ARG A 153 -13.42 14.36 11.77
CA ARG A 153 -14.89 14.25 11.69
C ARG A 153 -15.40 13.61 10.39
N MET A 154 -14.64 13.70 9.31
CA MET A 154 -14.96 13.17 7.97
C MET A 154 -14.24 11.84 7.66
N MET A 155 -13.33 11.39 8.53
CA MET A 155 -12.62 10.14 8.33
C MET A 155 -13.56 8.94 8.42
N TYR A 156 -13.31 7.92 7.60
CA TYR A 156 -13.92 6.60 7.75
C TYR A 156 -13.44 5.91 9.04
N PRO A 157 -14.19 4.94 9.58
CA PRO A 157 -13.82 4.23 10.81
C PRO A 157 -12.39 3.67 10.81
N LYS A 158 -11.95 3.07 9.69
CA LYS A 158 -10.59 2.52 9.55
C LYS A 158 -9.49 3.58 9.49
N GLN A 159 -9.78 4.76 8.94
CA GLN A 159 -8.83 5.88 8.95
C GLN A 159 -8.69 6.47 10.36
N ARG A 160 -9.79 6.59 11.11
CA ARG A 160 -9.73 7.01 12.52
C ARG A 160 -8.94 6.02 13.36
N GLN A 161 -9.18 4.71 13.17
CA GLN A 161 -8.41 3.66 13.85
C GLN A 161 -6.91 3.78 13.54
N LEU A 162 -6.54 4.01 12.28
CA LEU A 162 -5.14 4.20 11.89
C LEU A 162 -4.52 5.45 12.55
N LEU A 163 -5.28 6.56 12.58
CA LEU A 163 -4.85 7.79 13.23
C LEU A 163 -4.62 7.59 14.73
N GLU A 164 -5.55 6.91 15.41
CA GLU A 164 -5.46 6.58 16.84
C GLU A 164 -4.26 5.67 17.13
N GLN A 165 -3.99 4.68 16.27
CA GLN A 165 -2.78 3.85 16.37
C GLN A 165 -1.50 4.67 16.24
N MET A 166 -1.44 5.65 15.34
CA MET A 166 -0.29 6.56 15.24
C MET A 166 -0.13 7.37 16.52
N GLU A 167 -1.21 7.93 17.07
CA GLU A 167 -1.21 8.70 18.33
C GLU A 167 -0.71 7.84 19.51
N GLU A 168 -1.17 6.59 19.63
CA GLU A 168 -0.74 5.66 20.67
C GLU A 168 0.73 5.28 20.56
N ILE A 169 1.20 4.93 19.35
CA ILE A 169 2.60 4.56 19.12
C ILE A 169 3.52 5.76 19.37
N MET A 170 3.11 6.97 18.96
CA MET A 170 3.87 8.18 19.25
C MET A 170 4.02 8.39 20.76
N LYS A 171 2.93 8.30 21.54
CA LYS A 171 2.98 8.41 23.01
C LYS A 171 3.89 7.38 23.67
N ALA A 172 3.93 6.16 23.15
CA ALA A 172 4.81 5.10 23.65
C ALA A 172 6.30 5.31 23.32
N LYS A 173 6.62 6.25 22.42
CA LYS A 173 7.98 6.63 22.02
C LYS A 173 8.45 7.95 22.67
N GLU A 174 7.70 8.48 23.64
CA GLU A 174 8.11 9.60 24.53
C GLU A 174 9.02 9.11 25.65
#